data_AF-A0AAJ0LU23-F1
#
_entry.id   AF-A0AAJ0LU23-F1
#
_cell.length_a   1.000
_cell.length_b   1.000
_cell.length_c   1.000
_cell.angle_alpha   90.00
_cell.angle_beta   90.00
_cell.angle_gamma   90.00
#
_symmetry.space_group_name_H-M   'P 1'
#
loop_
_entity.id
_entity.type
_entity.pdbx_description
1 polymer ?
#
loop_
_entity_poly.entity_id
_entity_poly.type
_entity_poly.pdbx_seq_one_letter_code
_entity_poly.pdbx_strand_id
1 'polypeptide(L)'
;MREMRAIAFVTDLIQQGTIDRGEMKEMPIHSIRADDAMCALCVSSKYNADWAFLSELHDHGRLEADAWLAHHYGNIGQRSSTDIRREFL
;
A
#
# COMPACT_ATOMS: atom_id res chain seq x y z
N MET A 1 4.69 7.01 9.38
CA MET A 1 4.05 6.08 10.35
C MET A 1 2.97 6.81 11.15
N ARG A 2 3.23 7.99 11.73
CA ARG A 2 2.25 8.77 12.52
C ARG A 2 0.91 8.97 11.80
N GLU A 3 0.96 9.25 10.50
CA GLU A 3 -0.17 9.48 9.62
C GLU A 3 -1.05 8.22 9.53
N MET A 4 -0.44 7.06 9.29
CA MET A 4 -1.16 5.77 9.22
C MET A 4 -1.84 5.42 10.53
N ARG A 5 -1.22 5.78 11.67
CA ARG A 5 -1.85 5.61 13.00
C ARG A 5 -3.10 6.47 13.14
N ALA A 6 -3.06 7.72 12.67
CA ALA A 6 -4.21 8.61 12.70
C ALA A 6 -5.34 8.10 11.80
N ILE A 7 -5.00 7.61 10.60
CA ILE A 7 -5.98 7.02 9.67
C ILE A 7 -6.64 5.78 10.28
N ALA A 8 -5.85 4.85 10.84
CA ALA A 8 -6.37 3.67 11.51
C ALA A 8 -7.31 4.06 12.67
N PHE A 9 -6.88 5.00 13.51
CA PHE A 9 -7.68 5.47 14.65
C PHE A 9 -9.03 6.06 14.22
N VAL A 10 -9.05 6.98 13.24
CA VAL A 10 -10.31 7.55 12.72
C VAL A 10 -11.18 6.47 12.09
N THR A 11 -10.58 5.56 11.33
CA THR A 11 -11.29 4.42 10.71
C THR A 11 -11.99 3.57 11.77
N ASP A 12 -11.32 3.27 12.88
CA ASP A 12 -11.93 2.50 13.97
C ASP A 12 -13.09 3.23 14.64
N LEU A 13 -12.94 4.52 14.93
CA LEU A 13 -14.00 5.30 15.55
C LEU A 13 -15.25 5.32 14.66
N ILE A 14 -15.07 5.42 13.35
CA ILE A 14 -16.17 5.35 12.38
C ILE A 14 -16.77 3.93 12.34
N GLN A 15 -15.94 2.88 12.27
CA GLN A 15 -16.42 1.50 12.22
C GLN A 15 -17.11 1.05 13.52
N GLN A 16 -16.71 1.60 14.66
CA GLN A 16 -17.34 1.39 15.98
C GLN A 16 -18.61 2.25 16.18
N GLY A 17 -18.92 3.15 15.25
CA GLY A 17 -20.08 4.07 15.35
C GLY A 17 -19.91 5.16 16.40
N THR A 18 -18.67 5.43 16.86
CA THR A 18 -18.38 6.54 17.77
C THR A 18 -18.40 7.89 17.05
N ILE A 19 -18.06 7.89 15.76
CA ILE A 19 -18.15 9.05 14.86
C ILE A 19 -19.02 8.66 13.67
N ASP A 20 -19.94 9.54 13.26
CA ASP A 20 -20.73 9.29 12.06
C ASP A 20 -19.86 9.47 10.80
N ARG A 21 -20.14 8.67 9.77
CA ARG A 21 -19.47 8.73 8.45
C ARG A 21 -19.61 10.10 7.79
N GLY A 22 -20.61 10.89 8.19
CA GLY A 22 -20.80 12.27 7.73
C GLY A 22 -19.89 13.31 8.41
N GLU A 23 -19.40 13.04 9.62
CA GLU A 23 -18.56 13.98 10.38
C GLU A 23 -17.08 13.85 10.02
N MET A 24 -16.62 12.63 9.75
CA MET A 24 -15.26 12.36 9.30
C MET A 24 -15.23 11.34 8.18
N LYS A 25 -14.34 11.58 7.21
CA LYS A 25 -14.16 10.69 6.06
C LYS A 25 -13.35 9.46 6.46
N GLU A 26 -13.96 8.27 6.37
CA GLU A 26 -13.23 7.01 6.35
C GLU A 26 -12.42 6.94 5.04
N MET A 27 -11.10 6.80 5.13
CA MET A 27 -10.21 6.81 3.97
C MET A 27 -9.76 5.39 3.63
N PRO A 28 -10.22 4.80 2.50
CA PRO A 28 -9.69 3.54 2.00
C PRO A 28 -8.21 3.66 1.66
N ILE A 29 -7.40 2.73 2.13
CA ILE A 29 -5.96 2.67 1.87
C ILE A 29 -5.63 1.47 0.98
N HIS A 30 -4.81 1.73 -0.03
CA HIS A 30 -4.35 0.77 -1.01
C HIS A 30 -2.83 0.78 -1.06
N SER A 31 -2.22 -0.40 -1.13
CA SER A 31 -0.77 -0.56 -1.16
C SER A 31 -0.41 -1.62 -2.19
N ILE A 32 0.51 -1.25 -3.10
CA ILE A 32 1.16 -2.14 -4.06
C ILE A 32 2.58 -2.32 -3.55
N ARG A 33 3.04 -3.58 -3.46
CA ARG A 33 4.31 -3.95 -2.82
C ARG A 33 5.03 -4.98 -3.66
N ALA A 34 6.35 -4.94 -3.59
CA ALA A 34 7.26 -5.84 -4.29
C ALA A 34 8.30 -6.39 -3.31
N ASP A 35 7.90 -6.60 -2.06
CA ASP A 35 8.82 -6.82 -0.93
C ASP A 35 9.76 -8.00 -1.17
N ASP A 36 9.25 -9.13 -1.65
CA ASP A 36 10.07 -10.32 -1.93
C ASP A 36 11.15 -10.03 -2.97
N ALA A 37 10.79 -9.34 -4.06
CA ALA A 37 11.72 -8.94 -5.12
C ALA A 37 12.76 -7.94 -4.59
N MET A 38 12.34 -6.96 -3.78
CA MET A 38 13.25 -5.95 -3.21
C MET A 38 14.18 -6.54 -2.16
N CYS A 39 13.70 -7.49 -1.34
CA CYS A 39 14.48 -8.19 -0.33
C CYS A 39 15.56 -9.11 -0.94
N ALA A 40 15.37 -9.57 -2.17
CA ALA A 40 16.36 -10.36 -2.89
C ALA A 40 17.58 -9.54 -3.37
N LEU A 41 17.49 -8.20 -3.37
CA LEU A 41 18.56 -7.32 -3.83
C LEU A 41 19.59 -7.03 -2.73
N CYS A 42 20.88 -7.05 -3.08
CA CYS A 42 21.96 -6.67 -2.18
C CYS A 42 21.99 -5.16 -1.90
N VAL A 43 22.51 -4.74 -0.75
CA VAL A 43 22.65 -3.31 -0.38
C VAL A 43 23.40 -2.49 -1.43
N SER A 44 24.38 -3.08 -2.12
CA SER A 44 25.13 -2.41 -3.19
C SER A 44 24.28 -2.01 -4.39
N SER A 45 23.13 -2.68 -4.63
CA SER A 45 22.23 -2.37 -5.75
C SER A 45 21.67 -0.95 -5.68
N LYS A 46 21.63 -0.33 -4.49
CA LYS A 46 21.19 1.07 -4.29
C LYS A 46 22.04 2.08 -5.05
N TYR A 47 23.28 1.73 -5.37
CA TYR A 47 24.20 2.57 -6.13
C TYR A 47 24.28 2.17 -7.61
N ASN A 48 23.53 1.14 -8.02
CA ASN A 48 23.49 0.69 -9.39
C ASN A 48 22.53 1.56 -10.20
N ALA A 49 23.07 2.32 -11.14
CA ALA A 49 22.32 3.17 -12.07
C ALA A 49 22.33 2.64 -13.51
N ASP A 50 22.69 1.37 -13.72
CA ASP A 50 22.63 0.76 -15.05
C ASP A 50 21.20 0.76 -15.59
N TRP A 51 21.05 1.19 -16.84
CA TRP A 51 19.74 1.31 -17.48
C TRP A 51 18.97 -0.01 -17.51
N ALA A 52 19.66 -1.11 -17.79
CA ALA A 52 19.05 -2.45 -17.82
C ALA A 52 18.47 -2.83 -16.45
N PHE A 53 19.22 -2.58 -15.38
CA PHE A 53 18.77 -2.85 -14.02
C PHE A 53 17.58 -1.97 -13.61
N LEU A 54 17.62 -0.68 -13.92
CA LEU A 54 16.49 0.23 -13.65
C LEU A 54 15.23 -0.15 -14.44
N SER A 55 15.40 -0.63 -15.68
CA SER A 55 14.30 -1.15 -16.50
C SER A 55 13.69 -2.41 -15.91
N GLU A 56 14.52 -3.34 -15.41
CA GLU A 56 14.07 -4.54 -14.72
C GLU A 56 13.27 -4.20 -13.44
N LEU A 57 13.74 -3.25 -12.62
CA LEU A 57 13.00 -2.77 -11.45
C LEU A 57 11.64 -2.15 -11.84
N HIS A 58 11.61 -1.37 -12.92
CA HIS A 58 10.37 -0.81 -13.45
C HIS A 58 9.39 -1.93 -13.85
N ASP A 59 9.86 -2.93 -14.60
CA ASP A 59 9.02 -4.01 -15.09
C ASP A 59 8.49 -4.88 -13.94
N HIS A 60 9.30 -5.14 -12.92
CA HIS A 60 8.82 -5.77 -11.69
C HIS A 60 7.71 -4.96 -11.00
N GLY A 61 7.89 -3.65 -10.88
CA GLY A 61 6.84 -2.78 -10.32
C GLY A 61 5.54 -2.83 -11.12
N ARG A 62 5.62 -2.95 -12.45
CA ARG A 62 4.44 -3.13 -13.32
C ARG A 62 3.75 -4.46 -13.08
N LEU A 63 4.51 -5.56 -13.01
CA LEU A 63 3.96 -6.89 -12.75
C LEU A 63 3.20 -6.96 -11.42
N GLU A 64 3.76 -6.38 -10.36
CA GLU A 64 3.10 -6.32 -9.05
C GLU A 64 1.85 -5.44 -9.08
N ALA A 65 1.88 -4.32 -9.82
CA ALA A 65 0.71 -3.47 -9.99
C ALA A 65 -0.41 -4.18 -10.77
N ASP A 66 -0.08 -4.91 -11.83
CA ASP A 66 -1.04 -5.67 -12.62
C ASP A 66 -1.69 -6.79 -11.79
N ALA A 67 -0.89 -7.53 -11.01
CA ALA A 67 -1.39 -8.52 -10.06
C ALA A 67 -2.32 -7.87 -9.03
N TRP A 68 -1.90 -6.74 -8.43
CA TRP A 68 -2.72 -6.01 -7.48
C TRP A 68 -4.05 -5.56 -8.10
N LEU A 69 -4.04 -5.02 -9.31
CA LEU A 69 -5.25 -4.60 -10.03
C LEU A 69 -6.20 -5.79 -10.25
N ALA A 70 -5.68 -6.93 -10.68
CA ALA A 70 -6.49 -8.14 -10.88
C ALA A 70 -7.24 -8.57 -9.60
N HIS A 71 -6.62 -8.40 -8.42
CA HIS A 71 -7.21 -8.79 -7.14
C HIS A 71 -8.03 -7.69 -6.45
N HIS A 72 -7.71 -6.41 -6.68
CA HIS A 72 -8.17 -5.32 -5.81
C HIS A 72 -8.77 -4.13 -6.55
N TYR A 73 -8.82 -4.11 -7.88
CA TYR A 73 -9.39 -2.98 -8.63
C TYR A 73 -10.81 -2.62 -8.16
N GLY A 74 -11.66 -3.62 -7.93
CA GLY A 74 -13.04 -3.41 -7.44
C GLY A 74 -13.12 -2.84 -6.02
N ASN A 75 -12.05 -2.87 -5.23
CA ASN A 75 -12.04 -2.30 -3.88
C ASN A 75 -11.81 -0.78 -3.89
N ILE A 76 -11.32 -0.21 -5.00
CA ILE A 76 -10.96 1.20 -5.09
C ILE A 76 -12.17 2.08 -4.76
N GLY A 77 -12.01 2.94 -3.76
CA GLY A 77 -13.06 3.85 -3.28
C GLY A 77 -14.16 3.17 -2.46
N GLN A 78 -14.13 1.85 -2.30
CA GLN A 78 -15.13 1.08 -1.53
C GLN A 78 -14.56 0.62 -0.18
N ARG A 79 -13.35 0.05 -0.17
CA ARG A 79 -12.68 -0.44 1.04
C ARG A 79 -11.17 -0.54 0.83
N SER A 80 -10.39 -0.53 1.91
CA SER A 80 -8.95 -0.74 1.85
C SER A 80 -8.59 -2.10 1.24
N SER A 81 -7.53 -2.15 0.44
CA SER A 81 -6.96 -3.43 -0.04
C SER A 81 -5.90 -4.00 0.90
N THR A 82 -5.57 -3.26 1.97
CA THR A 82 -4.55 -3.64 2.94
C THR A 82 -5.06 -3.39 4.35
N ASP A 83 -4.58 -4.21 5.29
CA ASP A 83 -4.80 -4.00 6.71
C ASP A 83 -3.78 -3.00 7.24
N ILE A 84 -4.24 -1.79 7.53
CA ILE A 84 -3.38 -0.69 7.98
C ILE A 84 -2.66 -1.04 9.29
N ARG A 85 -3.31 -1.79 10.19
CA ARG A 85 -2.71 -2.18 11.46
C ARG A 85 -1.59 -3.17 11.22
N ARG A 86 -1.90 -4.26 10.53
CA ARG A 86 -0.93 -5.31 10.29
C ARG A 86 0.30 -4.80 9.53
N GLU A 87 0.10 -3.90 8.57
CA GLU A 87 1.18 -3.50 7.65
C GLU A 87 1.97 -2.26 8.10
N PHE A 88 1.41 -1.39 8.95
CA PHE A 88 2.02 -0.09 9.27
C PHE A 88 2.03 0.29 10.77
N LEU A 89 1.63 -0.60 11.67
CA LEU A 89 1.56 -0.35 13.12
C LEU A 89 2.23 -1.47 13.90
#